data_AF-A0AB33IGB7-F1
#
_entry.id   AF-A0AB33IGB7-F1
#
_cell.length_a   1.000
_cell.length_b   1.000
_cell.length_c   1.000
_cell.angle_alpha   90.00
_cell.angle_beta   90.00
_cell.angle_gamma   90.00
#
_symmetry.space_group_name_H-M   'P 1'
#
loop_
_entity.id
_entity.type
_entity.pdbx_description
1 polymer ?
#
loop_
_entity_poly.entity_id
_entity_poly.type
_entity_poly.pdbx_seq_one_letter_code
_entity_poly.pdbx_strand_id
1 'polypeptide(L)'
;MRTSVERQIGSYQSLRDKLAARATNPEIEYDLKTNKRLKHLGSRQLELQWVAGDATVAEASFFKINTQGTPLDKTEEALLRNRKRAPAIAARSIVRAATGHKYWSKFDEIKRKKIEELAYDANLLLFQPEITTPIKTLQLPLGGSASTLDALSLLMKLLSITSGSIKTRRPKLESFDNDIDGSLTIEVLTNALHTLNRISGNQSCSLGLHPAVYFYSDRGKYLPDLFLGIVYLIKGKLLNNDSNFFRKFTENRSIIEDFLIKNKAIITQMLQQIRSQYRIERVSDIFDYLVSHATEELSVEGLASAAQLKGSIVNLREKVDSRIFSDTSKSAIMMRQAIQTAMICPICKGRLEPLLSVSYDHVTRKQDGGIGDEDNGQLCHPYCNTGIKN
;
A
#
# COMPACT_ATOMS: atom_id res chain seq x y z
N MET A 1 13.85 -24.34 -24.95
CA MET A 1 12.61 -23.58 -24.66
C MET A 1 11.61 -23.62 -25.83
N ARG A 2 11.99 -23.23 -27.06
CA ARG A 2 11.10 -23.33 -28.26
C ARG A 2 10.51 -24.71 -28.49
N THR A 3 11.32 -25.76 -28.42
CA THR A 3 10.89 -27.17 -28.61
C THR A 3 9.86 -27.62 -27.57
N SER A 4 9.98 -27.18 -26.30
CA SER A 4 8.99 -27.46 -25.26
C SER A 4 7.69 -26.68 -25.48
N VAL A 5 7.78 -25.43 -25.95
CA VAL A 5 6.62 -24.60 -26.30
C VAL A 5 5.86 -25.19 -27.50
N GLU A 6 6.57 -25.64 -28.53
CA GLU A 6 5.95 -26.36 -29.67
C GLU A 6 5.28 -27.66 -29.23
N ARG A 7 5.92 -28.42 -28.33
CA ARG A 7 5.35 -29.69 -27.82
C ARG A 7 4.13 -29.47 -26.92
N GLN A 8 4.10 -28.43 -26.08
CA GLN A 8 3.01 -28.19 -25.14
C GLN A 8 1.88 -27.34 -25.72
N ILE A 9 2.22 -26.29 -26.48
CA ILE A 9 1.30 -25.23 -26.95
C ILE A 9 1.11 -25.33 -28.47
N GLY A 10 2.17 -25.52 -29.25
CA GLY A 10 2.14 -25.52 -30.71
C GLY A 10 2.05 -24.09 -31.30
N SER A 11 2.23 -23.95 -32.62
CA SER A 11 2.14 -22.66 -33.29
C SER A 11 0.69 -22.30 -33.66
N TYR A 12 0.36 -21.01 -33.65
CA TYR A 12 -0.95 -20.53 -34.15
C TYR A 12 -1.17 -20.95 -35.60
N GLN A 13 -0.12 -20.88 -36.42
CA GLN A 13 -0.17 -21.27 -37.83
C GLN A 13 -0.57 -22.74 -37.99
N SER A 14 -0.01 -23.65 -37.18
CA SER A 14 -0.41 -25.06 -37.18
C SER A 14 -1.89 -25.27 -36.86
N LEU A 15 -2.43 -24.53 -35.88
CA LEU A 15 -3.86 -24.62 -35.55
C LEU A 15 -4.74 -24.01 -36.65
N ARG A 16 -4.31 -22.91 -37.27
CA ARG A 16 -5.01 -22.28 -38.40
C ARG A 16 -5.07 -23.22 -39.61
N ASP A 17 -3.96 -23.86 -39.94
CA ASP A 17 -3.87 -24.77 -41.09
C ASP A 17 -4.70 -26.04 -40.85
N LYS A 18 -4.72 -26.56 -39.61
CA LYS A 18 -5.62 -27.67 -39.22
C LYS A 18 -7.10 -27.28 -39.26
N LEU A 19 -7.43 -26.05 -38.88
CA LEU A 19 -8.79 -25.52 -39.00
C LEU A 19 -9.20 -25.45 -40.48
N ALA A 20 -8.32 -24.96 -41.35
CA ALA A 20 -8.55 -24.89 -42.79
C ALA A 20 -8.66 -26.28 -43.43
N ALA A 21 -7.79 -27.22 -43.07
CA ALA A 21 -7.84 -28.59 -43.56
C ALA A 21 -9.15 -29.30 -43.18
N ARG A 22 -9.66 -29.06 -41.97
CA ARG A 22 -10.96 -29.61 -41.54
C ARG A 22 -12.15 -28.97 -42.27
N ALA A 23 -12.03 -27.71 -42.67
CA ALA A 23 -13.05 -27.08 -43.52
C ALA A 23 -13.10 -27.72 -44.91
N THR A 24 -11.95 -28.15 -45.46
CA THR A 24 -11.86 -28.84 -46.76
C THR A 24 -12.19 -30.32 -46.68
N ASN A 25 -11.88 -31.00 -45.58
CA ASN A 25 -12.19 -32.40 -45.33
C ASN A 25 -12.78 -32.57 -43.91
N PRO A 26 -14.12 -32.63 -43.79
CA PRO A 26 -14.82 -32.70 -42.50
C PRO A 26 -14.51 -33.95 -41.67
N GLU A 27 -14.06 -35.04 -42.30
CA GLU A 27 -13.79 -36.31 -41.62
C GLU A 27 -12.41 -36.37 -40.96
N ILE A 28 -11.57 -35.33 -41.12
CA ILE A 28 -10.28 -35.28 -40.43
C ILE A 28 -10.48 -35.23 -38.92
N GLU A 29 -10.00 -36.28 -38.26
CA GLU A 29 -10.01 -36.41 -36.81
C GLU A 29 -8.64 -36.03 -36.22
N TYR A 30 -8.63 -35.04 -35.33
CA TYR A 30 -7.45 -34.70 -34.53
C TYR A 30 -7.61 -35.22 -33.11
N ASP A 31 -6.51 -35.26 -32.35
CA ASP A 31 -6.53 -35.60 -30.93
C ASP A 31 -7.42 -34.64 -30.11
N LEU A 32 -7.94 -35.14 -28.98
CA LEU A 32 -8.87 -34.43 -28.11
C LEU A 32 -8.40 -33.01 -27.72
N LYS A 33 -7.10 -32.83 -27.47
CA LYS A 33 -6.51 -31.55 -27.07
C LYS A 33 -6.52 -30.55 -28.23
N THR A 34 -6.19 -30.99 -29.43
CA THR A 34 -6.26 -30.16 -30.65
C THR A 34 -7.71 -29.79 -30.98
N ASN A 35 -8.66 -30.75 -30.90
CA ASN A 35 -10.08 -30.47 -31.14
C ASN A 35 -10.64 -29.39 -30.20
N LYS A 36 -10.31 -29.45 -28.90
CA LYS A 36 -10.72 -28.44 -27.93
C LYS A 36 -10.17 -27.05 -28.28
N ARG A 37 -8.91 -26.97 -28.73
CA ARG A 37 -8.27 -25.72 -29.14
C ARG A 37 -8.87 -25.15 -30.43
N LEU A 38 -9.12 -25.98 -31.43
CA LEU A 38 -9.76 -25.55 -32.68
C LEU A 38 -11.17 -25.00 -32.43
N LYS A 39 -11.94 -25.65 -31.55
CA LYS A 39 -13.25 -25.15 -31.12
C LYS A 39 -13.17 -23.77 -30.46
N HIS A 40 -12.21 -23.57 -29.55
CA HIS A 40 -11.98 -22.26 -28.93
C HIS A 40 -11.48 -21.20 -29.90
N LEU A 41 -10.63 -21.58 -30.86
CA LEU A 41 -10.10 -20.67 -31.89
C LEU A 41 -11.22 -20.18 -32.83
N GLY A 42 -12.12 -21.08 -33.24
CA GLY A 42 -13.26 -20.73 -34.08
C GLY A 42 -14.36 -19.97 -33.34
N SER A 43 -14.53 -20.18 -32.03
CA SER A 43 -15.59 -19.54 -31.24
C SER A 43 -15.18 -18.22 -30.58
N ARG A 44 -13.89 -17.90 -30.52
CA ARG A 44 -13.36 -16.68 -29.88
C ARG A 44 -12.70 -15.82 -30.93
N GLN A 45 -13.50 -15.00 -31.60
CA GLN A 45 -12.98 -13.98 -32.49
C GLN A 45 -12.27 -12.90 -31.67
N LEU A 46 -11.00 -12.64 -31.98
CA LEU A 46 -10.32 -11.44 -31.51
C LEU A 46 -10.64 -10.34 -32.52
N GLU A 47 -11.52 -9.42 -32.15
CA GLU A 47 -11.73 -8.21 -32.92
C GLU A 47 -10.49 -7.33 -32.79
N LEU A 48 -9.69 -7.31 -33.85
CA LEU A 48 -8.51 -6.46 -33.95
C LEU A 48 -8.89 -5.24 -34.80
N GLN A 49 -8.84 -4.06 -34.18
CA GLN A 49 -8.96 -2.82 -34.92
C GLN A 49 -7.57 -2.39 -35.39
N TRP A 50 -7.37 -2.36 -36.69
CA TRP A 50 -6.15 -1.82 -37.29
C TRP A 50 -6.23 -0.29 -37.33
N VAL A 51 -5.17 0.36 -36.88
CA VAL A 51 -5.01 1.81 -36.96
C VAL A 51 -3.85 2.08 -37.91
N ALA A 52 -4.08 2.89 -38.94
CA ALA A 52 -3.01 3.32 -39.83
C ALA A 52 -2.09 4.32 -39.11
N GLY A 53 -0.80 3.99 -38.99
CA GLY A 53 0.19 4.85 -38.33
C GLY A 53 1.27 4.05 -37.60
N ASP A 54 2.01 4.73 -36.74
CA ASP A 54 3.02 4.11 -35.88
C ASP A 54 2.45 3.71 -34.50
N ALA A 55 3.29 3.16 -33.63
CA ALA A 55 2.89 2.73 -32.29
C ALA A 55 2.30 3.87 -31.43
N THR A 56 2.67 5.13 -31.70
CA THR A 56 2.14 6.29 -30.96
C THR A 56 0.72 6.64 -31.39
N VAL A 57 0.44 6.52 -32.69
CA VAL A 57 -0.91 6.69 -33.25
C VAL A 57 -1.85 5.59 -32.74
N ALA A 58 -1.36 4.35 -32.68
CA ALA A 58 -2.10 3.23 -32.11
C ALA A 58 -2.42 3.45 -30.62
N GLU A 59 -1.47 3.97 -29.84
CA GLU A 59 -1.68 4.31 -28.43
C GLU A 59 -2.70 5.45 -28.24
N ALA A 60 -2.60 6.52 -29.04
CA ALA A 60 -3.54 7.63 -28.98
C ALA A 60 -4.97 7.17 -29.32
N SER A 61 -5.09 6.31 -30.35
CA SER A 61 -6.36 5.68 -30.72
C SER A 61 -6.91 4.81 -29.59
N PHE A 62 -6.06 3.98 -28.96
CA PHE A 62 -6.45 3.17 -27.81
C PHE A 62 -7.06 4.02 -26.69
N PHE A 63 -6.41 5.12 -26.29
CA PHE A 63 -6.99 6.01 -25.28
C PHE A 63 -8.28 6.68 -25.74
N LYS A 64 -8.37 7.10 -27.01
CA LYS A 64 -9.56 7.76 -27.55
C LYS A 64 -10.79 6.83 -27.55
N ILE A 65 -10.59 5.56 -27.92
CA ILE A 65 -11.65 4.54 -27.93
C ILE A 65 -12.08 4.21 -26.49
N ASN A 66 -11.11 3.98 -25.61
CA ASN A 66 -11.35 3.57 -24.22
C ASN A 66 -11.60 4.74 -23.25
N THR A 67 -11.90 5.92 -23.77
CA THR A 67 -12.42 7.06 -22.99
C THR A 67 -13.86 7.44 -23.38
N GLN A 68 -14.36 6.98 -24.53
CA GLN A 68 -15.71 7.28 -25.02
C GLN A 68 -16.72 6.15 -24.79
N GLY A 69 -16.33 4.89 -25.08
CA GLY A 69 -17.26 3.75 -25.05
C GLY A 69 -17.39 3.11 -23.67
N THR A 70 -16.38 2.34 -23.25
CA THR A 70 -16.25 1.83 -21.88
C THR A 70 -15.01 2.48 -21.27
N PRO A 71 -15.17 3.49 -20.39
CA PRO A 71 -14.04 4.26 -19.90
C PRO A 71 -13.13 3.40 -19.03
N LEU A 72 -11.82 3.51 -19.24
CA LEU A 72 -10.81 2.94 -18.34
C LEU A 72 -10.97 3.49 -16.92
N ASP A 73 -10.59 2.68 -15.93
CA ASP A 73 -10.43 3.22 -14.58
C ASP A 73 -9.38 4.34 -14.59
N LYS A 74 -9.63 5.41 -13.85
CA LYS A 74 -8.74 6.59 -13.80
C LYS A 74 -7.33 6.23 -13.34
N THR A 75 -7.21 5.24 -12.45
CA THR A 75 -5.92 4.72 -11.96
C THR A 75 -5.17 4.03 -13.08
N GLU A 76 -5.87 3.20 -13.86
CA GLU A 76 -5.30 2.48 -15.00
C GLU A 76 -4.87 3.45 -16.10
N GLU A 77 -5.72 4.41 -16.44
CA GLU A 77 -5.40 5.46 -17.42
C GLU A 77 -4.16 6.25 -16.99
N ALA A 78 -4.12 6.73 -15.74
CA ALA A 78 -2.98 7.48 -15.21
C ALA A 78 -1.69 6.65 -15.27
N LEU A 79 -1.76 5.36 -14.94
CA LEU A 79 -0.62 4.46 -14.95
C LEU A 79 -0.11 4.20 -16.38
N LEU A 80 -1.02 4.08 -17.36
CA LEU A 80 -0.66 3.88 -18.77
C LEU A 80 -0.01 5.13 -19.37
N ARG A 81 -0.58 6.32 -19.12
CA ARG A 81 -0.01 7.61 -19.59
C ARG A 81 1.37 7.86 -18.99
N ASN A 82 1.60 7.43 -17.76
CA ASN A 82 2.85 7.62 -17.04
C ASN A 82 3.78 6.40 -17.09
N ARG A 83 3.54 5.39 -17.95
CA ARG A 83 4.20 4.06 -17.90
C ARG A 83 5.73 4.05 -17.98
N LYS A 84 6.33 5.12 -18.52
CA LYS A 84 7.79 5.26 -18.66
C LYS A 84 8.42 6.03 -17.50
N ARG A 85 7.62 6.61 -16.61
CA ARG A 85 8.08 7.42 -15.48
C ARG A 85 8.31 6.55 -14.26
N ALA A 86 9.30 6.91 -13.46
CA ALA A 86 9.77 6.13 -12.32
C ALA A 86 8.66 5.71 -11.33
N PRO A 87 7.74 6.59 -10.88
CA PRO A 87 6.67 6.18 -9.96
C PRO A 87 5.72 5.11 -10.53
N ALA A 88 5.43 5.15 -11.84
CA ALA A 88 4.54 4.17 -12.46
C ALA A 88 5.24 2.81 -12.63
N ILE A 89 6.53 2.83 -12.99
CA ILE A 89 7.36 1.61 -13.06
C ILE A 89 7.45 1.01 -11.65
N ALA A 90 7.85 1.79 -10.65
CA ALA A 90 7.95 1.36 -9.25
C ALA A 90 6.63 0.80 -8.69
N ALA A 91 5.49 1.46 -8.93
CA ALA A 91 4.18 0.96 -8.48
C ALA A 91 3.87 -0.43 -9.07
N ARG A 92 4.15 -0.63 -10.36
CA ARG A 92 3.97 -1.92 -11.04
C ARG A 92 4.96 -2.98 -10.55
N SER A 93 6.19 -2.58 -10.21
CA SER A 93 7.17 -3.47 -9.59
C SER A 93 6.69 -3.95 -8.22
N ILE A 94 6.20 -3.04 -7.37
CA ILE A 94 5.80 -3.35 -5.99
C ILE A 94 4.54 -4.22 -5.97
N VAL A 95 3.49 -3.92 -6.74
CA VAL A 95 2.18 -4.59 -6.58
C VAL A 95 2.21 -6.11 -6.77
N ARG A 96 3.19 -6.64 -7.54
CA ARG A 96 3.39 -8.09 -7.74
C ARG A 96 4.70 -8.59 -7.14
N ALA A 97 5.29 -7.89 -6.17
CA ALA A 97 6.57 -8.25 -5.56
C ALA A 97 7.65 -8.58 -6.61
N ALA A 98 7.71 -7.77 -7.67
CA ALA A 98 8.60 -7.93 -8.82
C ALA A 98 8.46 -9.22 -9.67
N THR A 99 7.41 -10.03 -9.45
CA THR A 99 7.17 -11.28 -10.21
C THR A 99 6.32 -11.10 -11.47
N GLY A 100 5.74 -9.91 -11.68
CA GLY A 100 4.88 -9.61 -12.82
C GLY A 100 5.63 -9.29 -14.13
N HIS A 101 4.90 -8.68 -15.07
CA HIS A 101 5.52 -8.16 -16.29
C HIS A 101 6.62 -7.14 -15.94
N LYS A 102 7.85 -7.39 -16.39
CA LYS A 102 9.03 -6.57 -16.08
C LYS A 102 9.05 -5.31 -16.95
N TYR A 103 8.37 -4.26 -16.51
CA TYR A 103 8.39 -2.94 -17.18
C TYR A 103 9.80 -2.30 -17.18
N TRP A 104 10.68 -2.78 -16.30
CA TRP A 104 12.11 -2.44 -16.20
C TRP A 104 13.03 -3.37 -17.01
N SER A 105 12.49 -4.30 -17.81
CA SER A 105 13.28 -5.30 -18.54
C SER A 105 14.34 -4.72 -19.48
N LYS A 106 14.12 -3.49 -19.99
CA LYS A 106 15.04 -2.73 -20.85
C LYS A 106 16.26 -2.17 -20.12
N PHE A 107 16.25 -2.11 -18.79
CA PHE A 107 17.36 -1.58 -18.00
C PHE A 107 18.48 -2.61 -17.87
N ASP A 108 19.66 -2.13 -17.46
CA ASP A 108 20.81 -2.98 -17.18
C ASP A 108 20.53 -4.01 -16.07
N GLU A 109 21.17 -5.18 -16.14
CA GLU A 109 20.96 -6.28 -15.19
C GLU A 109 21.14 -5.87 -13.73
N ILE A 110 22.16 -5.07 -13.42
CA ILE A 110 22.44 -4.64 -12.05
C ILE A 110 21.26 -3.81 -11.51
N LYS A 111 20.78 -2.86 -12.33
CA LYS A 111 19.66 -2.00 -11.96
C LYS A 111 18.35 -2.79 -11.88
N ARG A 112 18.12 -3.76 -12.78
CA ARG A 112 16.94 -4.64 -12.72
C ARG A 112 16.90 -5.42 -11.42
N LYS A 113 18.00 -6.08 -11.02
CA LYS A 113 18.06 -6.82 -9.76
C LYS A 113 17.79 -5.91 -8.56
N LYS A 114 18.34 -4.69 -8.56
CA LYS A 114 18.11 -3.75 -7.46
C LYS A 114 16.66 -3.27 -7.38
N ILE A 115 16.01 -3.03 -8.53
CA ILE A 115 14.57 -2.72 -8.58
C ILE A 115 13.74 -3.88 -8.03
N GLU A 116 14.08 -5.12 -8.38
CA GLU A 116 13.37 -6.33 -7.94
C GLU A 116 13.49 -6.52 -6.41
N GLU A 117 14.69 -6.34 -5.85
CA GLU A 117 14.94 -6.39 -4.40
C GLU A 117 14.13 -5.31 -3.65
N LEU A 118 14.27 -4.05 -4.03
CA LEU A 118 13.59 -2.94 -3.33
C LEU A 118 12.06 -3.04 -3.47
N ALA A 119 11.56 -3.50 -4.62
CA ALA A 119 10.13 -3.68 -4.83
C ALA A 119 9.57 -4.87 -4.03
N TYR A 120 10.35 -5.92 -3.85
CA TYR A 120 10.00 -7.06 -2.99
C TYR A 120 9.88 -6.62 -1.54
N ASP A 121 10.89 -5.92 -1.01
CA ASP A 121 10.89 -5.43 0.37
C ASP A 121 9.72 -4.49 0.64
N ALA A 122 9.43 -3.57 -0.30
CA ALA A 122 8.30 -2.66 -0.17
C ALA A 122 6.96 -3.40 -0.23
N ASN A 123 6.83 -4.45 -1.05
CA ASN A 123 5.63 -5.26 -1.11
C ASN A 123 5.40 -6.01 0.20
N LEU A 124 6.44 -6.65 0.72
CA LEU A 124 6.39 -7.40 1.99
C LEU A 124 5.93 -6.49 3.12
N LEU A 125 6.52 -5.29 3.23
CA LEU A 125 6.19 -4.34 4.29
C LEU A 125 4.75 -3.81 4.16
N LEU A 126 4.27 -3.57 2.93
CA LEU A 126 2.95 -2.98 2.70
C LEU A 126 1.80 -3.98 2.75
N PHE A 127 1.95 -5.12 2.10
CA PHE A 127 0.81 -5.97 1.76
C PHE A 127 0.81 -7.33 2.46
N GLN A 128 1.82 -7.61 3.30
CA GLN A 128 1.84 -8.81 4.13
C GLN A 128 1.58 -8.47 5.61
N PRO A 129 0.84 -9.32 6.34
CA PRO A 129 0.13 -10.50 5.85
C PRO A 129 -1.09 -10.13 4.99
N GLU A 130 -1.55 -11.04 4.14
CA GLU A 130 -2.79 -10.83 3.37
C GLU A 130 -4.01 -10.75 4.30
N ILE A 131 -4.90 -9.79 4.02
CA ILE A 131 -6.10 -9.59 4.82
C ILE A 131 -7.22 -10.56 4.40
N THR A 132 -7.82 -11.22 5.39
CA THR A 132 -9.02 -12.03 5.21
C THR A 132 -10.21 -11.41 5.95
N THR A 133 -11.38 -11.41 5.34
CA THR A 133 -12.64 -10.92 5.94
C THR A 133 -13.53 -12.11 6.34
N PRO A 134 -14.15 -12.12 7.54
CA PRO A 134 -13.99 -11.16 8.63
C PRO A 134 -12.59 -11.21 9.26
N ILE A 135 -12.16 -10.09 9.84
CA ILE A 135 -10.86 -10.02 10.54
C ILE A 135 -10.87 -10.96 11.74
N LYS A 136 -9.82 -11.78 11.84
CA LYS A 136 -9.63 -12.77 12.93
C LYS A 136 -8.40 -12.51 13.79
N THR A 137 -7.49 -11.63 13.38
CA THR A 137 -6.25 -11.28 14.09
C THR A 137 -5.95 -9.79 13.94
N LEU A 138 -5.05 -9.26 14.78
CA LEU A 138 -4.54 -7.89 14.63
C LEU A 138 -3.42 -7.74 13.60
N GLN A 139 -2.93 -8.87 13.10
CA GLN A 139 -1.91 -8.92 12.06
C GLN A 139 -2.52 -8.45 10.74
N LEU A 140 -2.43 -7.15 10.50
CA LEU A 140 -3.04 -6.49 9.37
C LEU A 140 -1.95 -5.84 8.50
N PRO A 141 -2.09 -5.84 7.17
CA PRO A 141 -1.12 -5.19 6.30
C PRO A 141 -1.18 -3.67 6.44
N LEU A 142 -0.02 -2.99 6.31
CA LEU A 142 0.07 -1.52 6.37
C LEU A 142 -0.72 -0.86 5.23
N GLY A 143 -0.62 -1.42 4.03
CA GLY A 143 -1.18 -0.92 2.78
C GLY A 143 -2.57 -1.48 2.44
N GLY A 144 -3.18 -2.25 3.34
CA GLY A 144 -4.47 -2.90 3.10
C GLY A 144 -4.36 -4.10 2.15
N SER A 145 -5.46 -4.42 1.47
CA SER A 145 -5.51 -5.58 0.57
C SER A 145 -4.64 -5.38 -0.67
N ALA A 146 -4.01 -6.46 -1.15
CA ALA A 146 -3.23 -6.48 -2.39
C ALA A 146 -4.09 -6.48 -3.69
N SER A 147 -5.35 -6.03 -3.62
CA SER A 147 -6.21 -5.80 -4.79
C SER A 147 -5.48 -4.91 -5.79
N THR A 148 -5.33 -5.35 -7.04
CA THR A 148 -4.38 -4.72 -7.97
C THR A 148 -4.68 -3.26 -8.26
N LEU A 149 -5.94 -2.87 -8.46
CA LEU A 149 -6.28 -1.49 -8.80
C LEU A 149 -6.13 -0.56 -7.59
N ASP A 150 -6.69 -0.95 -6.44
CA ASP A 150 -6.61 -0.15 -5.22
C ASP A 150 -5.15 -0.01 -4.73
N ALA A 151 -4.39 -1.11 -4.78
CA ALA A 151 -2.98 -1.11 -4.44
C ALA A 151 -2.17 -0.22 -5.39
N LEU A 152 -2.43 -0.25 -6.71
CA LEU A 152 -1.76 0.63 -7.66
C LEU A 152 -2.10 2.12 -7.39
N SER A 153 -3.35 2.43 -7.07
CA SER A 153 -3.77 3.80 -6.73
C SER A 153 -3.07 4.30 -5.46
N LEU A 154 -2.99 3.44 -4.44
CA LEU A 154 -2.25 3.71 -3.20
C LEU A 154 -0.77 3.94 -3.48
N LEU A 155 -0.14 3.03 -4.22
CA LEU A 155 1.30 3.06 -4.53
C LEU A 155 1.68 4.30 -5.33
N MET A 156 0.89 4.69 -6.35
CA MET A 156 1.18 5.91 -7.10
C MET A 156 1.16 7.17 -6.22
N LYS A 157 0.21 7.27 -5.28
CA LYS A 157 0.15 8.38 -4.32
C LYS A 157 1.30 8.31 -3.32
N LEU A 158 1.58 7.12 -2.78
CA LEU A 158 2.70 6.87 -1.88
C LEU A 158 4.03 7.33 -2.50
N LEU A 159 4.34 6.82 -3.70
CA LEU A 159 5.60 7.10 -4.40
C LEU A 159 5.73 8.58 -4.80
N SER A 160 4.61 9.22 -5.14
CA SER A 160 4.55 10.68 -5.35
C SER A 160 4.91 11.42 -4.06
N ILE A 161 4.31 11.07 -2.92
CA ILE A 161 4.58 11.72 -1.62
C ILE A 161 6.04 11.50 -1.18
N THR A 162 6.53 10.26 -1.24
CA THR A 162 7.89 9.93 -0.75
C THR A 162 9.00 10.51 -1.61
N SER A 163 8.69 10.83 -2.88
CA SER A 163 9.58 11.54 -3.81
C SER A 163 9.41 13.07 -3.75
N GLY A 164 8.53 13.57 -2.87
CA GLY A 164 8.33 14.99 -2.67
C GLY A 164 9.53 15.70 -2.04
N SER A 165 9.56 17.02 -2.23
CA SER A 165 10.56 17.94 -1.66
C SER A 165 9.90 18.96 -0.73
N ILE A 166 10.71 19.80 -0.08
CA ILE A 166 10.22 20.88 0.79
C ILE A 166 9.28 21.84 0.03
N LYS A 167 9.59 22.15 -1.24
CA LYS A 167 8.77 23.04 -2.09
C LYS A 167 7.49 22.36 -2.57
N THR A 168 7.59 21.09 -2.95
CA THR A 168 6.48 20.32 -3.50
C THR A 168 6.41 18.95 -2.84
N ARG A 169 5.60 18.83 -1.78
CA ARG A 169 5.51 17.60 -0.99
C ARG A 169 4.83 16.43 -1.71
N ARG A 170 4.05 16.70 -2.75
CA ARG A 170 3.35 15.70 -3.56
C ARG A 170 3.36 16.07 -5.04
N PRO A 171 4.49 15.89 -5.75
CA PRO A 171 4.59 16.15 -7.18
C PRO A 171 3.58 15.31 -7.98
N LYS A 172 3.01 15.90 -9.03
CA LYS A 172 2.16 15.18 -9.97
C LYS A 172 2.98 14.12 -10.70
N LEU A 173 2.36 13.01 -11.09
CA LEU A 173 3.07 11.98 -11.86
C LEU A 173 3.65 12.56 -13.16
N GLU A 174 2.97 13.55 -13.73
CA GLU A 174 3.38 14.18 -14.98
C GLU A 174 4.63 15.03 -14.89
N SER A 175 5.02 15.46 -13.69
CA SER A 175 6.25 16.25 -13.50
C SER A 175 7.51 15.39 -13.39
N PHE A 176 7.38 14.06 -13.35
CA PHE A 176 8.54 13.16 -13.35
C PHE A 176 9.06 12.96 -14.78
N ASP A 177 10.38 12.90 -14.91
CA ASP A 177 11.01 12.56 -16.18
C ASP A 177 10.83 11.07 -16.51
N ASN A 178 10.97 10.75 -17.80
CA ASN A 178 10.98 9.37 -18.25
C ASN A 178 12.25 8.68 -17.73
N ASP A 179 12.08 7.49 -17.17
CA ASP A 179 13.20 6.68 -16.72
C ASP A 179 13.78 5.88 -17.89
N ILE A 180 14.97 6.29 -18.32
CA ILE A 180 15.66 5.74 -19.48
C ILE A 180 16.46 4.51 -19.05
N ASP A 181 17.08 4.54 -17.88
CA ASP A 181 18.11 3.60 -17.48
C ASP A 181 17.84 2.85 -16.15
N GLY A 182 16.79 3.22 -15.41
CA GLY A 182 16.37 2.61 -14.16
C GLY A 182 16.84 3.36 -12.91
N SER A 183 17.69 4.39 -13.05
CA SER A 183 18.23 5.15 -11.91
C SER A 183 17.12 5.86 -11.12
N LEU A 184 16.19 6.51 -11.82
CA LEU A 184 15.08 7.22 -11.20
C LEU A 184 14.13 6.26 -10.48
N THR A 185 13.88 5.07 -11.02
CA THR A 185 13.06 4.04 -10.37
C THR A 185 13.71 3.55 -9.08
N ILE A 186 15.03 3.31 -9.07
CA ILE A 186 15.76 2.93 -7.87
C ILE A 186 15.69 4.03 -6.81
N GLU A 187 15.86 5.30 -7.20
CA GLU A 187 15.74 6.44 -6.30
C GLU A 187 14.36 6.52 -5.66
N VAL A 188 13.29 6.45 -6.47
CA VAL A 188 11.90 6.48 -6.01
C VAL A 188 11.60 5.33 -5.04
N LEU A 189 12.06 4.10 -5.34
CA LEU A 189 11.90 2.94 -4.47
C LEU A 189 12.66 3.09 -3.15
N THR A 190 13.89 3.59 -3.21
CA THR A 190 14.74 3.83 -2.03
C THR A 190 14.10 4.87 -1.11
N ASN A 191 13.60 5.98 -1.67
CA ASN A 191 12.90 7.02 -0.93
C ASN A 191 11.62 6.50 -0.26
N ALA A 192 10.88 5.63 -0.96
CA ALA A 192 9.69 4.99 -0.41
C ALA A 192 10.05 4.07 0.75
N LEU A 193 11.00 3.16 0.58
CA LEU A 193 11.45 2.25 1.64
C LEU A 193 12.01 2.99 2.85
N HIS A 194 12.78 4.05 2.65
CA HIS A 194 13.28 4.86 3.76
C HIS A 194 12.12 5.43 4.61
N THR A 195 11.08 5.96 3.94
CA THR A 195 9.92 6.52 4.63
C THR A 195 9.05 5.42 5.28
N LEU A 196 8.87 4.29 4.60
CA LEU A 196 8.10 3.16 5.13
C LEU A 196 8.79 2.55 6.36
N ASN A 197 10.11 2.37 6.32
CA ASN A 197 10.87 1.86 7.47
C ASN A 197 10.78 2.78 8.69
N ARG A 198 10.64 4.11 8.49
CA ARG A 198 10.34 5.05 9.58
C ARG A 198 8.96 4.82 10.20
N ILE A 199 7.97 4.41 9.41
CA ILE A 199 6.61 4.10 9.87
C ILE A 199 6.55 2.77 10.61
N SER A 200 7.04 1.70 9.98
CA SER A 200 7.04 0.34 10.50
C SER A 200 8.11 -0.50 9.81
N GLY A 201 8.58 -1.56 10.45
CA GLY A 201 9.72 -2.36 10.02
C GLY A 201 10.71 -2.59 11.17
N ASN A 202 11.76 -3.36 10.93
CA ASN A 202 12.73 -3.73 11.96
C ASN A 202 14.00 -2.86 11.97
N GLN A 203 14.02 -1.77 11.21
CA GLN A 203 15.11 -0.79 11.25
C GLN A 203 15.06 0.03 12.54
N SER A 204 16.22 0.45 13.06
CA SER A 204 16.36 1.25 14.28
C SER A 204 15.56 2.55 14.26
N CYS A 205 15.38 3.16 13.08
CA CYS A 205 14.59 4.38 12.94
C CYS A 205 13.06 4.14 13.02
N SER A 206 12.59 2.89 13.09
CA SER A 206 11.18 2.56 12.95
C SER A 206 10.35 2.91 14.17
N LEU A 207 9.26 3.65 13.95
CA LEU A 207 8.25 3.91 14.96
C LEU A 207 7.42 2.67 15.29
N GLY A 208 7.29 1.70 14.37
CA GLY A 208 6.47 0.52 14.56
C GLY A 208 5.00 0.84 14.81
N LEU A 209 4.39 1.62 13.92
CA LEU A 209 2.98 2.00 14.02
C LEU A 209 2.08 0.77 13.82
N HIS A 210 1.26 0.46 14.82
CA HIS A 210 0.36 -0.69 14.77
C HIS A 210 -0.78 -0.45 13.74
N PRO A 211 -0.92 -1.27 12.69
CA PRO A 211 -1.87 -1.02 11.61
C PRO A 211 -3.32 -0.84 12.10
N ALA A 212 -3.78 -1.73 12.98
CA ALA A 212 -5.10 -1.67 13.59
C ALA A 212 -5.41 -0.35 14.30
N VAL A 213 -4.39 0.32 14.87
CA VAL A 213 -4.54 1.62 15.55
C VAL A 213 -4.60 2.77 14.55
N TYR A 214 -3.72 2.78 13.55
CA TYR A 214 -3.50 3.95 12.70
C TYR A 214 -4.24 3.94 11.35
N PHE A 215 -4.47 2.77 10.74
CA PHE A 215 -4.89 2.70 9.32
C PHE A 215 -6.24 2.01 9.10
N TYR A 216 -6.83 1.44 10.15
CA TYR A 216 -8.09 0.70 10.08
C TYR A 216 -9.18 1.35 10.94
N SER A 217 -10.42 1.27 10.44
CA SER A 217 -11.61 1.70 11.18
C SER A 217 -11.91 0.76 12.36
N ASP A 218 -12.83 1.19 13.21
CA ASP A 218 -13.42 0.37 14.30
C ASP A 218 -14.10 -0.90 13.78
N ARG A 219 -14.51 -0.93 12.51
CA ARG A 219 -15.13 -2.08 11.83
C ARG A 219 -14.16 -2.92 11.01
N GLY A 220 -12.85 -2.66 11.11
CA GLY A 220 -11.83 -3.42 10.36
C GLY A 220 -11.69 -3.04 8.90
N LYS A 221 -12.26 -1.91 8.46
CA LYS A 221 -12.08 -1.42 7.09
C LYS A 221 -10.76 -0.67 6.98
N TYR A 222 -9.92 -1.01 6.00
CA TYR A 222 -8.72 -0.24 5.68
C TYR A 222 -9.08 1.15 5.12
N LEU A 223 -8.40 2.18 5.61
CA LEU A 223 -8.61 3.58 5.24
C LEU A 223 -7.32 4.14 4.61
N PRO A 224 -7.18 4.15 3.26
CA PRO A 224 -5.93 4.55 2.60
C PRO A 224 -5.55 6.01 2.85
N ASP A 225 -6.54 6.88 3.08
CA ASP A 225 -6.30 8.30 3.37
C ASP A 225 -5.56 8.49 4.71
N LEU A 226 -5.83 7.63 5.72
CA LEU A 226 -5.10 7.65 7.00
C LEU A 226 -3.63 7.28 6.81
N PHE A 227 -3.37 6.19 6.09
CA PHE A 227 -2.02 5.74 5.78
C PHE A 227 -1.24 6.80 4.99
N LEU A 228 -1.81 7.30 3.89
CA LEU A 228 -1.14 8.29 3.05
C LEU A 228 -0.91 9.62 3.77
N GLY A 229 -1.83 10.05 4.63
CA GLY A 229 -1.65 11.27 5.43
C GLY A 229 -0.55 11.14 6.47
N ILE A 230 -0.41 9.98 7.12
CA ILE A 230 0.73 9.69 8.02
C ILE A 230 2.05 9.66 7.23
N VAL A 231 2.07 9.03 6.05
CA VAL A 231 3.25 9.06 5.18
C VAL A 231 3.63 10.49 4.80
N TYR A 232 2.63 11.31 4.44
CA TYR A 232 2.83 12.71 4.09
C TYR A 232 3.41 13.51 5.26
N LEU A 233 2.89 13.32 6.47
CA LEU A 233 3.41 13.93 7.69
C LEU A 233 4.86 13.52 7.95
N ILE A 234 5.12 12.20 8.02
CA ILE A 234 6.45 11.67 8.36
C ILE A 234 7.48 12.08 7.31
N LYS A 235 7.17 11.97 6.01
CA LYS A 235 8.07 12.45 4.96
C LYS A 235 8.37 13.93 5.13
N GLY A 236 7.34 14.72 5.45
CA GLY A 236 7.49 16.14 5.75
C GLY A 236 8.44 16.44 6.91
N LYS A 237 8.31 15.71 8.02
CA LYS A 237 9.16 15.84 9.20
C LYS A 237 10.59 15.38 8.94
N LEU A 238 10.77 14.32 8.14
CA LEU A 238 12.08 13.87 7.67
C LEU A 238 12.77 14.93 6.81
N LEU A 239 12.07 15.52 5.84
CA LEU A 239 12.61 16.58 4.98
C LEU A 239 13.04 17.83 5.78
N ASN A 240 12.32 18.12 6.86
CA ASN A 240 12.62 19.25 7.75
C ASN A 240 13.63 18.91 8.85
N ASN A 241 14.16 17.68 8.90
CA ASN A 241 15.03 17.19 9.99
C ASN A 241 14.43 17.39 11.39
N ASP A 242 13.11 17.27 11.53
CA ASP A 242 12.39 17.52 12.78
C ASP A 242 12.47 16.29 13.72
N SER A 243 13.62 16.10 14.37
CA SER A 243 13.85 15.03 15.34
C SER A 243 12.97 15.18 16.59
N ASN A 244 12.65 16.42 16.96
CA ASN A 244 11.81 16.77 18.10
C ASN A 244 10.39 16.23 17.96
N PHE A 245 9.80 16.31 16.77
CA PHE A 245 8.50 15.70 16.49
C PHE A 245 8.48 14.20 16.85
N PHE A 246 9.49 13.44 16.42
CA PHE A 246 9.53 12.00 16.66
C PHE A 246 9.74 11.66 18.14
N ARG A 247 10.54 12.45 18.86
CA ARG A 247 10.69 12.34 20.31
C ARG A 247 9.36 12.61 21.02
N LYS A 248 8.72 13.75 20.73
CA LYS A 248 7.45 14.16 21.34
C LYS A 248 6.33 13.15 21.07
N PHE A 249 6.24 12.64 19.84
CA PHE A 249 5.31 11.57 19.49
C PHE A 249 5.56 10.32 20.33
N THR A 250 6.81 9.93 20.50
CA THR A 250 7.17 8.70 21.22
C THR A 250 6.89 8.82 22.72
N GLU A 251 7.21 9.97 23.32
CA GLU A 251 6.95 10.24 24.75
C GLU A 251 5.47 10.25 25.08
N ASN A 252 4.63 10.75 24.18
CA ASN A 252 3.18 10.88 24.39
C ASN A 252 2.36 9.81 23.65
N ARG A 253 3.00 8.72 23.21
CA ARG A 253 2.39 7.76 22.28
C ARG A 253 1.15 7.09 22.85
N SER A 254 1.15 6.71 24.13
CA SER A 254 0.00 6.08 24.79
C SER A 254 -1.24 6.97 24.72
N ILE A 255 -1.11 8.24 25.10
CA ILE A 255 -2.18 9.25 25.08
C ILE A 255 -2.76 9.39 23.67
N ILE A 256 -1.89 9.49 22.66
CA ILE A 256 -2.29 9.63 21.26
C ILE A 256 -3.03 8.37 20.78
N GLU A 257 -2.47 7.18 21.03
CA GLU A 257 -3.08 5.92 20.59
C GLU A 257 -4.42 5.65 21.30
N ASP A 258 -4.51 5.91 22.61
CA ASP A 258 -5.75 5.77 23.37
C ASP A 258 -6.85 6.68 22.81
N PHE A 259 -6.49 7.92 22.51
CA PHE A 259 -7.41 8.88 21.91
C PHE A 259 -7.85 8.44 20.50
N LEU A 260 -6.93 7.95 19.67
CA LEU A 260 -7.27 7.41 18.33
C LEU A 260 -8.22 6.22 18.43
N ILE A 261 -7.93 5.27 19.33
CA ILE A 261 -8.74 4.06 19.53
C ILE A 261 -10.15 4.42 20.00
N LYS A 262 -10.28 5.32 20.98
CA LYS A 262 -11.56 5.78 21.52
C LYS A 262 -12.41 6.50 20.46
N ASN A 263 -11.78 7.23 19.55
CA ASN A 263 -12.46 8.11 18.60
C ASN A 263 -12.47 7.60 17.15
N LYS A 264 -12.13 6.33 16.87
CA LYS A 264 -12.05 5.76 15.51
C LYS A 264 -13.28 6.03 14.64
N ALA A 265 -14.49 5.86 15.19
CA ALA A 265 -15.73 6.08 14.46
C ALA A 265 -15.90 7.55 14.04
N ILE A 266 -15.57 8.48 14.95
CA ILE A 266 -15.64 9.92 14.73
C ILE A 266 -14.61 10.33 13.67
N ILE A 267 -13.37 9.88 13.79
CA ILE A 267 -12.30 10.14 12.80
C ILE A 267 -12.74 9.64 11.42
N THR A 268 -13.34 8.45 11.34
CA THR A 268 -13.84 7.91 10.06
C THR A 268 -14.94 8.80 9.46
N GLN A 269 -15.87 9.32 10.28
CA GLN A 269 -16.93 10.24 9.83
C GLN A 269 -16.36 11.60 9.38
N MET A 270 -15.39 12.14 10.13
CA MET A 270 -14.69 13.37 9.77
C MET A 270 -14.06 13.27 8.37
N LEU A 271 -13.37 12.16 8.08
CA LEU A 271 -12.76 11.95 6.77
C LEU A 271 -13.78 11.93 5.62
N GLN A 272 -15.01 11.46 5.87
CA GLN A 272 -16.07 11.45 4.86
C GLN A 272 -16.53 12.86 4.51
N GLN A 273 -16.53 13.79 5.47
CA GLN A 273 -16.89 15.20 5.25
C GLN A 273 -15.80 15.98 4.50
N ILE A 274 -14.54 15.53 4.58
CA ILE A 274 -13.43 16.17 3.87
C ILE A 274 -13.47 15.77 2.39
N ARG A 275 -13.36 16.77 1.52
CA ARG A 275 -13.24 16.56 0.06
C ARG A 275 -12.04 15.66 -0.23
N SER A 276 -12.24 14.63 -1.04
CA SER A 276 -11.24 13.58 -1.32
C SER A 276 -9.86 14.11 -1.70
N GLN A 277 -9.79 15.22 -2.44
CA GLN A 277 -8.53 15.83 -2.87
C GLN A 277 -7.67 16.43 -1.73
N TYR A 278 -8.26 16.75 -0.58
CA TYR A 278 -7.57 17.35 0.57
C TYR A 278 -7.38 16.39 1.75
N ARG A 279 -7.89 15.15 1.66
CA ARG A 279 -7.93 14.22 2.81
C ARG A 279 -6.54 13.88 3.34
N ILE A 280 -5.55 13.70 2.46
CA ILE A 280 -4.19 13.33 2.85
C ILE A 280 -3.57 14.45 3.68
N GLU A 281 -3.70 15.68 3.22
CA GLU A 281 -3.20 16.88 3.89
C GLU A 281 -3.93 17.08 5.22
N ARG A 282 -5.25 16.92 5.27
CA ARG A 282 -6.02 17.04 6.53
C ARG A 282 -5.72 15.95 7.55
N VAL A 283 -5.48 14.72 7.09
CA VAL A 283 -5.01 13.66 7.99
C VAL A 283 -3.64 14.04 8.56
N SER A 284 -2.72 14.54 7.74
CA SER A 284 -1.43 15.04 8.23
C SER A 284 -1.61 16.14 9.28
N ASP A 285 -2.49 17.11 9.04
CA ASP A 285 -2.79 18.20 9.98
C ASP A 285 -3.36 17.66 11.31
N ILE A 286 -4.28 16.69 11.24
CA ILE A 286 -4.84 15.99 12.40
C ILE A 286 -3.74 15.32 13.24
N PHE A 287 -2.84 14.55 12.61
CA PHE A 287 -1.80 13.84 13.35
C PHE A 287 -0.73 14.79 13.91
N ASP A 288 -0.41 15.87 13.20
CA ASP A 288 0.49 16.90 13.70
C ASP A 288 -0.11 17.64 14.91
N TYR A 289 -1.42 17.91 14.88
CA TYR A 289 -2.16 18.43 16.04
C TYR A 289 -2.07 17.49 17.25
N LEU A 290 -2.32 16.19 17.05
CA LEU A 290 -2.26 15.18 18.12
C LEU A 290 -0.89 15.15 18.80
N VAL A 291 0.19 15.21 18.01
CA VAL A 291 1.55 15.23 18.57
C VAL A 291 1.84 16.57 19.26
N SER A 292 1.37 17.68 18.70
CA SER A 292 1.66 19.01 19.22
C SER A 292 0.94 19.31 20.54
N HIS A 293 -0.25 18.75 20.75
CA HIS A 293 -1.10 19.02 21.92
C HIS A 293 -1.24 17.81 22.85
N ALA A 294 -0.38 16.79 22.71
CA ALA A 294 -0.48 15.57 23.51
C ALA A 294 -0.26 15.78 25.02
N THR A 295 0.40 16.88 25.41
CA THR A 295 0.59 17.30 26.81
C THR A 295 -0.61 18.06 27.36
N GLU A 296 -1.54 18.46 26.50
CA GLU A 296 -2.79 19.12 26.83
C GLU A 296 -3.96 18.12 26.69
N GLU A 297 -5.18 18.55 27.03
CA GLU A 297 -6.35 17.69 26.85
C GLU A 297 -6.72 17.58 25.36
N LEU A 298 -6.53 16.39 24.78
CA LEU A 298 -6.94 16.10 23.41
C LEU A 298 -8.47 16.08 23.31
N SER A 299 -9.00 16.88 22.38
CA SER A 299 -10.45 17.00 22.15
C SER A 299 -10.84 16.70 20.70
N VAL A 300 -12.10 16.27 20.50
CA VAL A 300 -12.66 16.02 19.16
C VAL A 300 -12.84 17.34 18.40
N GLU A 301 -13.10 18.42 19.12
CA GLU A 301 -13.21 19.78 18.61
C GLU A 301 -11.87 20.26 18.07
N GLY A 302 -10.78 19.98 18.80
CA GLY A 302 -9.42 20.26 18.34
C GLY A 302 -9.06 19.50 17.07
N LEU A 303 -9.41 18.22 16.99
CA LEU A 303 -9.30 17.43 15.76
C LEU A 303 -10.07 18.05 14.59
N ALA A 304 -11.31 18.48 14.82
CA ALA A 304 -12.16 19.08 13.79
C ALA A 304 -11.59 20.42 13.27
N SER A 305 -11.04 21.23 14.19
CA SER A 305 -10.34 22.46 13.86
C SER A 305 -9.09 22.18 13.00
N ALA A 306 -8.25 21.23 13.42
CA ALA A 306 -7.07 20.82 12.66
C ALA A 306 -7.42 20.28 11.27
N ALA A 307 -8.51 19.52 11.16
CA ALA A 307 -9.05 19.00 9.91
C ALA A 307 -9.72 20.08 9.01
N GLN A 308 -9.87 21.31 9.51
CA GLN A 308 -10.58 22.42 8.87
C GLN A 308 -12.02 22.07 8.49
N LEU A 309 -12.72 21.34 9.36
CA LEU A 309 -14.12 20.98 9.16
C LEU A 309 -15.03 22.18 9.40
N LYS A 310 -16.04 22.33 8.55
CA LYS A 310 -17.13 23.29 8.70
C LYS A 310 -18.41 22.51 8.99
N GLY A 311 -18.93 22.58 10.21
CA GLY A 311 -20.17 21.93 10.62
C GLY A 311 -20.03 21.07 11.87
N SER A 312 -21.17 20.57 12.36
CA SER A 312 -21.22 19.66 13.51
C SER A 312 -20.93 18.21 13.08
N ILE A 313 -20.24 17.48 13.95
CA ILE A 313 -19.99 16.05 13.77
C ILE A 313 -21.09 15.31 14.52
N VAL A 314 -21.95 14.59 13.79
CA VAL A 314 -23.01 13.77 14.40
C VAL A 314 -22.60 12.31 14.32
N ASN A 315 -22.43 11.68 15.48
CA ASN A 315 -22.11 10.26 15.54
C ASN A 315 -23.37 9.41 15.33
N LEU A 316 -23.67 9.11 14.07
CA LEU A 316 -24.77 8.21 13.71
C LEU A 316 -24.30 6.76 13.76
N ARG A 317 -24.82 5.99 14.72
CA ARG A 317 -24.71 4.53 14.72
C ARG A 317 -25.93 3.94 14.02
N GLU A 318 -25.71 3.15 12.98
CA GLU A 318 -26.77 2.36 12.36
C GLU A 318 -27.36 1.38 13.38
N LYS A 319 -28.68 1.37 13.51
CA LYS A 319 -29.39 0.31 14.24
C LYS A 319 -29.39 -0.94 13.36
N VAL A 320 -28.98 -2.07 13.94
CA VAL A 320 -28.97 -3.37 13.25
C VAL A 320 -30.11 -4.20 13.82
N ASP A 321 -31.11 -4.50 12.99
CA ASP A 321 -32.30 -5.29 13.38
C ASP A 321 -32.14 -6.80 13.11
N SER A 322 -31.00 -7.22 12.55
CA SER A 322 -30.70 -8.64 12.27
C SER A 322 -30.25 -9.41 13.51
N ARG A 323 -30.73 -10.65 13.67
CA ARG A 323 -30.27 -11.60 14.70
C ARG A 323 -28.92 -12.26 14.37
N ILE A 324 -28.46 -12.19 13.11
CA ILE A 324 -27.21 -12.80 12.65
C ILE A 324 -26.14 -11.73 12.54
N PHE A 325 -24.96 -11.99 13.12
CA PHE A 325 -23.80 -11.09 12.99
C PHE A 325 -23.29 -11.05 11.54
N SER A 326 -23.21 -9.84 10.98
CA SER A 326 -22.50 -9.60 9.73
C SER A 326 -20.99 -9.76 9.91
N ASP A 327 -20.26 -9.94 8.82
CA ASP A 327 -18.79 -10.00 8.86
C ASP A 327 -18.16 -8.69 9.33
N THR A 328 -18.83 -7.55 9.10
CA THR A 328 -18.44 -6.25 9.65
C THR A 328 -18.60 -6.20 11.17
N SER A 329 -19.70 -6.73 11.71
CA SER A 329 -19.89 -6.85 13.17
C SER A 329 -18.88 -7.79 13.81
N LYS A 330 -18.60 -8.94 13.19
CA LYS A 330 -17.56 -9.88 13.66
C LYS A 330 -16.18 -9.23 13.69
N SER A 331 -15.81 -8.51 12.62
CA SER A 331 -14.53 -7.80 12.55
C SER A 331 -14.43 -6.70 13.61
N ALA A 332 -15.52 -5.95 13.86
CA ALA A 332 -15.55 -4.92 14.90
C ALA A 332 -15.40 -5.50 16.31
N ILE A 333 -16.02 -6.66 16.58
CA ILE A 333 -15.86 -7.39 17.85
C ILE A 333 -14.40 -7.82 18.03
N MET A 334 -13.82 -8.45 17.01
CA MET A 334 -12.43 -8.93 17.05
C MET A 334 -11.44 -7.78 17.27
N MET A 335 -11.56 -6.69 16.51
CA MET A 335 -10.69 -5.52 16.63
C MET A 335 -10.74 -4.92 18.05
N ARG A 336 -11.94 -4.76 18.60
CA ARG A 336 -12.12 -4.18 19.95
C ARG A 336 -11.48 -5.05 21.04
N GLN A 337 -11.71 -6.36 21.01
CA GLN A 337 -11.16 -7.27 22.01
C GLN A 337 -9.64 -7.36 21.90
N ALA A 338 -9.12 -7.52 20.70
CA ALA A 338 -7.70 -7.76 20.51
C ALA A 338 -6.85 -6.50 20.75
N ILE A 339 -7.36 -5.29 20.42
CA ILE A 339 -6.63 -4.04 20.72
C ILE A 339 -6.49 -3.84 22.24
N GLN A 340 -7.49 -4.24 23.03
CA GLN A 340 -7.45 -4.14 24.49
C GLN A 340 -6.39 -5.05 25.11
N THR A 341 -6.14 -6.21 24.48
CA THR A 341 -5.16 -7.20 24.95
C THR A 341 -3.84 -7.17 24.17
N ALA A 342 -3.64 -6.15 23.32
CA ALA A 342 -2.44 -6.04 22.50
C ALA A 342 -1.19 -5.83 23.37
N MET A 343 -0.06 -6.37 22.93
CA MET A 343 1.22 -6.15 23.60
C MET A 343 1.58 -4.65 23.60
N ILE A 344 2.21 -4.20 24.69
CA ILE A 344 2.53 -2.78 24.90
C ILE A 344 4.05 -2.64 25.03
N CYS A 345 4.60 -1.62 24.39
CA CYS A 345 5.99 -1.25 24.54
C CYS A 345 6.26 -0.70 25.95
N PRO A 346 7.25 -1.21 26.70
CA PRO A 346 7.53 -0.80 28.07
C PRO A 346 8.01 0.66 28.17
N ILE A 347 8.55 1.22 27.08
CA ILE A 347 9.12 2.58 27.02
C ILE A 347 8.04 3.62 26.72
N CYS A 348 7.41 3.56 25.54
CA CYS A 348 6.42 4.56 25.10
C CYS A 348 4.97 4.22 25.47
N LYS A 349 4.73 3.03 26.04
CA LYS A 349 3.40 2.50 26.37
C LYS A 349 2.42 2.42 25.17
N GLY A 350 2.93 2.46 23.94
CA GLY A 350 2.16 2.24 22.71
C GLY A 350 2.04 0.76 22.34
N ARG A 351 1.08 0.42 21.48
CA ARG A 351 0.79 -0.95 21.04
C ARG A 351 1.88 -1.46 20.09
N LEU A 352 2.29 -2.70 20.29
CA LEU A 352 3.26 -3.42 19.47
C LEU A 352 2.56 -4.27 18.43
N GLU A 353 3.15 -4.37 17.24
CA GLU A 353 2.80 -5.37 16.22
C GLU A 353 4.04 -6.22 15.95
N PRO A 354 4.26 -7.31 16.72
CA PRO A 354 5.51 -8.08 16.69
C PRO A 354 5.86 -8.66 15.31
N LEU A 355 4.86 -8.92 14.45
CA LEU A 355 5.11 -9.46 13.12
C LEU A 355 5.76 -8.43 12.18
N LEU A 356 5.48 -7.13 12.39
CA LEU A 356 5.93 -6.06 11.50
C LEU A 356 7.11 -5.27 12.05
N SER A 357 7.11 -4.97 13.35
CA SER A 357 8.08 -4.04 13.93
C SER A 357 8.28 -4.28 15.42
N VAL A 358 9.39 -4.92 15.77
CA VAL A 358 9.80 -5.10 17.16
C VAL A 358 11.32 -5.18 17.26
N SER A 359 11.84 -4.75 18.40
CA SER A 359 13.22 -4.91 18.79
C SER A 359 13.29 -5.59 20.15
N TYR A 360 14.31 -6.40 20.35
CA TYR A 360 14.62 -7.03 21.64
C TYR A 360 15.58 -6.11 22.39
N ASP A 361 15.13 -5.62 23.54
CA ASP A 361 15.87 -4.72 24.42
C ASP A 361 16.19 -5.42 25.74
N HIS A 362 17.27 -4.99 26.40
CA HIS A 362 17.61 -5.45 27.74
C HIS A 362 16.90 -4.56 28.76
N VAL A 363 16.18 -5.10 29.74
CA VAL A 363 15.51 -4.32 30.80
C VAL A 363 16.54 -3.42 31.51
N THR A 364 17.57 -4.05 32.08
CA THR A 364 18.81 -3.43 32.55
C THR A 364 19.80 -3.36 31.40
N ARG A 365 20.29 -2.15 31.09
CA ARG A 365 21.14 -1.95 29.91
C ARG A 365 22.44 -2.73 30.04
N LYS A 366 22.99 -3.12 28.89
CA LYS A 366 24.31 -3.75 28.81
C LYS A 366 25.41 -2.90 29.45
N GLN A 367 25.34 -1.57 29.29
CA GLN A 367 26.31 -0.64 29.88
C GLN A 367 26.20 -0.54 31.41
N ASP A 368 25.03 -0.88 31.97
CA ASP A 368 24.75 -0.88 33.40
C ASP A 368 25.01 -2.28 34.02
N GLY A 369 25.63 -3.20 33.27
CA GLY A 369 25.95 -4.56 33.72
C GLY A 369 24.87 -5.61 33.45
N GLY A 370 23.82 -5.28 32.69
CA GLY A 370 22.78 -6.23 32.29
C GLY A 370 23.31 -7.35 31.39
N ILE A 371 22.88 -8.58 31.66
CA ILE A 371 23.22 -9.79 30.89
C ILE A 371 22.10 -10.14 29.90
N GLY A 372 22.43 -10.92 28.86
CA GLY A 372 21.48 -11.32 27.81
C GLY A 372 20.72 -12.61 28.14
N ASP A 373 20.15 -12.71 29.33
CA ASP A 373 19.23 -13.79 29.70
C ASP A 373 17.77 -13.44 29.32
N GLU A 374 16.89 -14.45 29.35
CA GLU A 374 15.49 -14.28 28.98
C GLU A 374 14.76 -13.31 29.93
N ASP A 375 15.11 -13.33 31.22
CA ASP A 375 14.50 -12.49 32.25
C ASP A 375 14.86 -11.00 32.12
N ASN A 376 16.05 -10.69 31.59
CA ASN A 376 16.44 -9.32 31.25
C ASN A 376 16.00 -8.93 29.83
N GLY A 377 15.27 -9.77 29.09
CA GLY A 377 14.79 -9.48 27.74
C GLY A 377 13.39 -8.87 27.72
N GLN A 378 13.18 -7.85 26.89
CA GLN A 378 11.84 -7.28 26.65
C GLN A 378 11.63 -6.85 25.20
N LEU A 379 10.38 -6.91 24.74
CA LEU A 379 9.97 -6.39 23.44
C LEU A 379 9.69 -4.90 23.51
N CYS A 380 10.20 -4.13 22.55
CA CYS A 380 9.90 -2.71 22.42
C CYS A 380 9.90 -2.26 20.96
N HIS A 381 9.43 -1.05 20.67
CA HIS A 381 9.54 -0.49 19.32
C HIS A 381 11.01 -0.19 19.01
N PRO A 382 11.48 -0.40 17.76
CA PRO A 382 12.87 -0.15 17.39
C PRO A 382 13.37 1.26 17.73
N TYR A 383 12.60 2.30 17.43
CA TYR A 383 12.97 3.68 17.76
C TYR A 383 13.00 3.93 19.28
N CYS A 384 12.17 3.25 20.07
CA CYS A 384 12.22 3.36 21.53
C CYS A 384 13.53 2.77 22.07
N ASN A 385 13.94 1.61 21.56
CA ASN A 385 15.21 0.99 21.93
C ASN A 385 16.39 1.91 21.58
N THR A 386 16.49 2.27 20.29
CA THR A 386 17.72 2.89 19.78
C THR A 386 17.77 4.41 19.87
N GLY A 387 16.61 5.08 19.85
CA GLY A 387 16.50 6.54 19.77
C GLY A 387 16.07 7.23 21.07
N ILE A 388 15.46 6.49 22.00
CA ILE A 388 15.01 7.03 23.30
C ILE A 388 15.81 6.43 24.45
N LYS A 389 15.86 5.10 24.54
CA LYS A 389 16.48 4.41 25.67
C LYS A 389 18.00 4.45 25.58
N ASN A 390 18.57 3.97 24.47
CA ASN A 390 20.01 3.73 24.25
C ASN A 390 20.94 4.54 25.15
#